data_AF-A0A7C6EHR0-F1
#
_entry.id   AF-A0A7C6EHR0-F1
#
_cell.length_a   1.000
_cell.length_b   1.000
_cell.length_c   1.000
_cell.angle_alpha   90.00
_cell.angle_beta   90.00
_cell.angle_gamma   90.00
#
_symmetry.space_group_name_H-M   'P 1'
#
loop_
_entity.id
_entity.type
_entity.pdbx_description
1 polymer ?
#
loop_
_entity_poly.entity_id
_entity_poly.type
_entity_poly.pdbx_seq_one_letter_code
_entity_poly.pdbx_strand_id
1 'polypeptide(L)'
;MSKRLSFYLSILASFMLNACSTGTQERLNCICLIDYSGSLTEQTLNRYIDIITENILENLREKDRLVVLPIDEGAKIEPVKLVFEDLSEKKFSYHTDGYTHARDSLLYRLNKYVKSIQPEIKKKLKQEKINRQKYTYYTDIFSALEQVVALLEHNEPDTFWDRLERFVTGKKKLISKNAIFIFSDMIQESKEISFANPTGCTPDEAQFIIDKLNNFNKIPNLEGCVIFVNGRTGISNEQVDNIQNFWIRYFKEAKAELKAYDYDVGHEITAFLKKRALN
;
A
#
# COMPACT_ATOMS: atom_id res chain seq x y z
N MET A 1 22.95 -17.00 -52.95
CA MET A 1 22.56 -15.72 -52.30
C MET A 1 21.88 -15.89 -50.93
N SER A 2 21.21 -17.01 -50.61
CA SER A 2 20.47 -17.16 -49.34
C SER A 2 21.32 -17.17 -48.06
N LYS A 3 22.55 -17.69 -48.09
CA LYS A 3 23.44 -17.74 -46.91
C LYS A 3 23.94 -16.37 -46.42
N ARG A 4 24.07 -15.39 -47.33
CA ARG A 4 24.48 -14.03 -46.96
C ARG A 4 23.33 -13.27 -46.29
N LEU A 5 22.09 -13.47 -46.75
CA LEU A 5 20.90 -12.85 -46.15
C LEU A 5 20.64 -13.35 -44.72
N SER A 6 20.83 -14.66 -44.49
CA SER A 6 20.77 -15.27 -43.15
C SER A 6 21.80 -14.68 -42.18
N PHE A 7 23.02 -14.41 -42.65
CA PHE A 7 24.09 -13.85 -41.82
C PHE A 7 23.83 -12.38 -41.43
N TYR A 8 23.29 -11.57 -42.35
CA TYR A 8 22.89 -10.20 -42.05
C TYR A 8 21.67 -10.12 -41.11
N LEU A 9 20.71 -11.06 -41.22
CA LEU A 9 19.59 -11.15 -40.26
C LEU A 9 20.08 -11.50 -38.84
N SER A 10 21.05 -12.41 -38.69
CA SER A 10 21.63 -12.74 -37.38
C SER A 10 22.44 -11.60 -36.77
N ILE A 11 23.10 -10.78 -37.58
CA ILE A 11 23.83 -9.59 -37.09
C ILE A 11 22.86 -8.47 -36.69
N LEU A 12 21.77 -8.25 -37.44
CA LEU A 12 20.72 -7.31 -37.05
C LEU A 12 20.03 -7.72 -35.73
N ALA A 13 19.76 -9.02 -35.56
CA ALA A 13 19.23 -9.56 -34.31
C ALA A 13 20.21 -9.40 -33.13
N SER A 14 21.52 -9.50 -33.39
CA SER A 14 22.56 -9.34 -32.35
C SER A 14 22.79 -7.88 -31.94
N PHE A 15 22.62 -6.92 -32.86
CA PHE A 15 22.68 -5.49 -32.54
C PHE A 15 21.46 -5.00 -31.75
N MET A 16 20.30 -5.66 -31.88
CA MET A 16 19.12 -5.38 -31.06
C MET A 16 19.21 -5.92 -29.62
N LEU A 17 20.16 -6.83 -29.33
CA LEU A 17 20.36 -7.38 -27.97
C LEU A 17 21.21 -6.49 -27.06
N ASN A 18 21.97 -5.54 -27.61
CA ASN A 18 22.74 -4.54 -26.86
C ASN A 18 22.13 -3.12 -26.93
N ALA A 19 20.97 -2.97 -27.57
CA ALA A 19 20.29 -1.70 -27.70
C ALA A 19 19.55 -1.38 -26.40
N CYS A 20 20.11 -0.43 -25.64
CA CYS A 20 19.48 0.44 -24.65
C CYS A 20 18.31 -0.20 -23.88
N SER A 21 18.56 -0.58 -22.62
CA SER A 21 17.47 -0.84 -21.67
C SER A 21 16.54 0.38 -21.68
N THR A 22 15.36 0.24 -22.29
CA THR A 22 14.25 1.17 -22.09
C THR A 22 14.09 1.29 -20.58
N GLY A 23 14.39 2.48 -20.01
CA GLY A 23 14.56 2.64 -18.57
C GLY A 23 13.37 2.12 -17.77
N THR A 24 13.59 1.85 -16.49
CA THR A 24 12.51 1.52 -15.57
C THR A 24 11.84 2.79 -15.05
N GLN A 25 10.58 2.70 -14.69
CA GLN A 25 9.85 3.72 -13.94
C GLN A 25 9.26 3.06 -12.70
N GLU A 26 9.49 3.65 -11.54
CA GLU A 26 8.93 3.13 -10.29
C GLU A 26 7.47 3.57 -10.11
N ARG A 27 6.67 2.66 -9.54
CA ARG A 27 5.30 2.91 -9.06
C ARG A 27 5.19 2.43 -7.61
N LEU A 28 4.51 3.21 -6.79
CA LEU A 28 4.10 2.77 -5.46
C LEU A 28 2.60 2.50 -5.45
N ASN A 29 2.27 1.29 -5.02
CA ASN A 29 0.94 0.90 -4.66
C ASN A 29 0.75 1.10 -3.15
N CYS A 30 0.09 2.19 -2.77
CA CYS A 30 -0.24 2.53 -1.39
C CYS A 30 -1.59 1.91 -1.02
N ILE A 31 -1.60 1.04 -0.02
CA ILE A 31 -2.81 0.43 0.51
C ILE A 31 -2.95 0.86 1.97
N CYS A 32 -3.95 1.67 2.26
CA CYS A 32 -4.25 2.12 3.62
C CYS A 32 -5.38 1.27 4.20
N LEU A 33 -5.17 0.75 5.40
CA LEU A 33 -6.21 0.13 6.22
C LEU A 33 -6.58 1.11 7.32
N ILE A 34 -7.85 1.48 7.45
CA ILE A 34 -8.31 2.46 8.45
C ILE A 34 -9.37 1.85 9.36
N ASP A 35 -9.14 1.97 10.65
CA ASP A 35 -10.01 1.45 11.69
C ASP A 35 -11.25 2.33 11.89
N TYR A 36 -12.42 1.70 11.86
CA TYR A 36 -13.71 2.34 12.12
C TYR A 36 -14.41 1.77 13.36
N SER A 37 -13.76 0.91 14.13
CA SER A 37 -14.29 0.29 15.35
C SER A 37 -14.88 1.29 16.35
N GLY A 38 -15.77 0.80 17.21
CA GLY A 38 -16.51 1.63 18.17
C GLY A 38 -15.63 2.32 19.22
N SER A 39 -14.47 1.75 19.54
CA SER A 39 -13.51 2.28 20.52
C SER A 39 -12.77 3.53 20.04
N LEU A 40 -12.72 3.76 18.72
CA LEU A 40 -11.95 4.84 18.14
C LEU A 40 -12.64 6.21 18.29
N THR A 41 -11.94 7.16 18.91
CA THR A 41 -12.42 8.55 19.04
C THR A 41 -12.42 9.28 17.70
N GLU A 42 -13.31 10.28 17.55
CA GLU A 42 -13.38 11.11 16.35
C GLU A 42 -12.06 11.85 16.08
N GLN A 43 -11.38 12.29 17.13
CA GLN A 43 -10.07 12.94 17.02
C GLN A 43 -9.02 12.00 16.42
N THR A 44 -8.98 10.74 16.85
CA THR A 44 -8.03 9.75 16.34
C THR A 44 -8.33 9.41 14.88
N LEU A 45 -9.62 9.22 14.54
CA LEU A 45 -10.03 9.01 13.16
C LEU A 45 -9.64 10.20 12.27
N ASN A 46 -9.88 11.44 12.71
CA ASN A 46 -9.49 12.63 11.97
C ASN A 46 -7.97 12.67 11.75
N ARG A 47 -7.16 12.34 12.77
CA ARG A 47 -5.70 12.22 12.63
C ARG A 47 -5.30 11.20 11.57
N TYR A 48 -5.92 10.02 11.54
CA TYR A 48 -5.66 9.02 10.50
C TYR A 48 -6.00 9.53 9.11
N ILE A 49 -7.17 10.16 8.96
CA ILE A 49 -7.60 10.77 7.69
C ILE A 49 -6.64 11.86 7.24
N ASP A 50 -6.17 12.71 8.16
CA ASP A 50 -5.21 13.76 7.86
C ASP A 50 -3.87 13.16 7.41
N ILE A 51 -3.35 12.11 8.07
CA ILE A 51 -2.12 11.44 7.60
C ILE A 51 -2.32 10.83 6.19
N ILE A 52 -3.44 10.16 5.93
CA ILE A 52 -3.73 9.61 4.59
C ILE A 52 -3.75 10.71 3.53
N THR A 53 -4.36 11.85 3.84
CA THR A 53 -4.66 12.88 2.84
C THR A 53 -3.60 13.97 2.72
N GLU A 54 -2.84 14.26 3.78
CA GLU A 54 -1.81 15.30 3.83
C GLU A 54 -0.39 14.71 3.74
N ASN A 55 -0.18 13.47 4.20
CA ASN A 55 1.13 12.82 4.13
C ASN A 55 1.19 11.83 2.96
N ILE A 56 0.24 10.90 2.87
CA ILE A 56 0.29 9.86 1.84
C ILE A 56 -0.08 10.42 0.47
N LEU A 57 -1.29 10.94 0.33
CA LEU A 57 -1.84 11.43 -0.94
C LEU A 57 -0.99 12.55 -1.57
N GLU A 58 -0.53 13.53 -0.77
CA GLU A 58 0.30 14.65 -1.26
C GLU A 58 1.69 14.23 -1.75
N ASN A 59 2.20 13.07 -1.30
CA ASN A 59 3.52 12.59 -1.71
C ASN A 59 3.44 11.48 -2.78
N LEU A 60 2.26 11.21 -3.35
CA LEU A 60 2.12 10.30 -4.48
C LEU A 60 2.68 10.92 -5.77
N ARG A 61 3.28 10.08 -6.63
CA ARG A 61 3.80 10.43 -7.96
C ARG A 61 2.79 10.10 -9.05
N GLU A 62 3.01 10.60 -10.26
CA GLU A 62 2.11 10.44 -11.42
C GLU A 62 1.78 8.98 -11.85
N LYS A 63 2.47 7.97 -11.31
CA LYS A 63 2.18 6.54 -11.57
C LYS A 63 1.73 5.78 -10.34
N ASP A 64 1.73 6.43 -9.18
CA ASP A 64 1.38 5.80 -7.91
C ASP A 64 -0.14 5.59 -7.81
N ARG A 65 -0.53 4.70 -6.91
CA ARG A 65 -1.92 4.37 -6.63
C ARG A 65 -2.19 4.44 -5.14
N LEU A 66 -3.35 4.93 -4.76
CA LEU A 66 -3.89 4.88 -3.39
C LEU A 66 -5.16 4.05 -3.35
N VAL A 67 -5.21 3.09 -2.44
CA VAL A 67 -6.42 2.36 -2.08
C VAL A 67 -6.62 2.48 -0.58
N VAL A 68 -7.84 2.78 -0.14
CA VAL A 68 -8.20 2.79 1.28
C VAL A 68 -9.27 1.73 1.54
N LEU A 69 -9.03 0.85 2.52
CA LEU A 69 -9.93 -0.20 2.97
C LEU A 69 -10.29 0.01 4.45
N PRO A 70 -11.49 -0.40 4.88
CA PRO A 70 -11.87 -0.38 6.29
C PRO A 70 -11.25 -1.56 7.06
N ILE A 71 -11.02 -1.35 8.36
CA ILE A 71 -10.85 -2.40 9.38
C ILE A 71 -12.10 -2.37 10.26
N ASP A 72 -12.93 -3.39 10.10
CA ASP A 72 -14.13 -3.66 10.91
C ASP A 72 -14.71 -5.04 10.54
N GLU A 73 -15.80 -5.46 11.17
CA GLU A 73 -16.44 -6.76 10.89
C GLU A 73 -17.05 -6.86 9.48
N GLY A 74 -17.41 -5.71 8.90
CA GLY A 74 -17.98 -5.61 7.55
C GLY A 74 -16.95 -5.89 6.47
N ALA A 75 -15.66 -5.89 6.79
CA ALA A 75 -14.58 -6.16 5.86
C ALA A 75 -14.75 -7.50 5.11
N LYS A 76 -15.25 -8.57 5.77
CA LYS A 76 -15.53 -9.86 5.11
C LYS A 76 -16.80 -9.87 4.28
N ILE A 77 -17.81 -9.11 4.69
CA ILE A 77 -19.18 -9.21 4.17
C ILE A 77 -19.33 -8.29 2.95
N GLU A 78 -18.73 -7.11 3.03
CA GLU A 78 -18.79 -6.07 2.01
C GLU A 78 -17.38 -5.50 1.81
N PRO A 79 -16.51 -6.18 1.05
CA PRO A 79 -15.17 -5.69 0.74
C PRO A 79 -15.30 -4.44 -0.16
N VAL A 80 -15.19 -3.26 0.44
CA VAL A 80 -15.36 -1.97 -0.25
C VAL A 80 -14.04 -1.21 -0.25
N LYS A 81 -13.62 -0.79 -1.43
CA LYS A 81 -12.58 0.24 -1.60
C LYS A 81 -13.20 1.60 -1.27
N LEU A 82 -12.96 2.08 -0.06
CA LEU A 82 -13.45 3.39 0.39
C LEU A 82 -12.89 4.50 -0.50
N VAL A 83 -11.63 4.37 -0.89
CA VAL A 83 -10.96 5.26 -1.85
C VAL A 83 -10.18 4.40 -2.83
N PHE A 84 -10.21 4.77 -4.10
CA PHE A 84 -9.38 4.19 -5.14
C PHE A 84 -8.96 5.30 -6.10
N GLU A 85 -7.69 5.68 -6.05
CA GLU A 85 -7.10 6.69 -6.92
C GLU A 85 -5.86 6.10 -7.60
N ASP A 86 -5.95 5.84 -8.90
CA ASP A 86 -4.80 5.46 -9.73
C ASP A 86 -4.35 6.66 -10.55
N LEU A 87 -3.20 7.24 -10.17
CA LEU A 87 -2.69 8.44 -10.82
C LEU A 87 -2.13 8.13 -12.22
N SER A 88 -1.79 6.86 -12.50
CA SER A 88 -1.28 6.46 -13.81
C SER A 88 -2.32 6.55 -14.93
N GLU A 89 -3.61 6.49 -14.58
CA GLU A 89 -4.74 6.65 -15.48
C GLU A 89 -5.01 8.12 -15.82
N LYS A 90 -4.37 9.05 -15.12
CA LYS A 90 -4.51 10.49 -15.33
C LYS A 90 -3.37 11.01 -16.21
N LYS A 91 -3.67 12.06 -16.97
CA LYS A 91 -2.70 12.70 -17.85
C LYS A 91 -2.10 13.94 -17.20
N PHE A 92 -0.90 13.80 -16.65
CA PHE A 92 -0.13 14.90 -16.04
C PHE A 92 1.01 15.44 -16.90
N SER A 93 1.22 14.88 -18.09
CA SER A 93 2.23 15.32 -19.05
C SER A 93 1.61 15.51 -20.45
N TYR A 94 2.06 16.55 -21.16
CA TYR A 94 1.63 16.87 -22.52
C TYR A 94 2.83 17.03 -23.45
N HIS A 95 2.65 16.71 -24.73
CA HIS A 95 3.71 16.88 -25.75
C HIS A 95 4.10 18.34 -25.98
N THR A 96 3.25 19.29 -25.56
CA THR A 96 3.49 20.73 -25.61
C THR A 96 4.33 21.24 -24.45
N ASP A 97 4.64 20.39 -23.46
CA ASP A 97 5.48 20.79 -22.34
C ASP A 97 6.90 21.01 -22.86
N GLY A 98 7.39 22.26 -22.80
CA GLY A 98 8.75 22.58 -23.20
C GLY A 98 9.76 21.76 -22.38
N TYR A 99 10.82 21.26 -23.03
CA TYR A 99 11.81 20.38 -22.41
C TYR A 99 12.38 20.91 -21.08
N THR A 100 12.59 22.23 -20.97
CA THR A 100 13.09 22.90 -19.76
C THR A 100 12.09 22.99 -18.60
N HIS A 101 10.78 22.87 -18.85
CA HIS A 101 9.73 23.07 -17.84
C HIS A 101 8.78 21.87 -17.68
N ALA A 102 9.02 20.77 -18.39
CA ALA A 102 8.15 19.61 -18.39
C ALA A 102 7.98 18.99 -16.99
N ARG A 103 9.06 18.92 -16.21
CA ARG A 103 9.01 18.42 -14.82
C ARG A 103 8.18 19.34 -13.92
N ASP A 104 8.40 20.66 -13.99
CA ASP A 104 7.69 21.62 -13.15
C ASP A 104 6.20 21.66 -13.48
N SER A 105 5.86 21.59 -14.77
CA SER A 105 4.48 21.56 -15.25
C SER A 105 3.77 20.27 -14.85
N LEU A 106 4.47 19.12 -14.88
CA LEU A 106 3.97 17.85 -14.35
C LEU A 106 3.69 17.95 -12.86
N LEU A 107 4.67 18.39 -12.06
CA LEU A 107 4.51 18.53 -10.61
C LEU A 107 3.40 19.52 -10.25
N TYR A 108 3.30 20.64 -10.96
CA TYR A 108 2.21 21.61 -10.77
C TYR A 108 0.83 20.99 -11.03
N ARG A 109 0.66 20.27 -12.15
CA ARG A 109 -0.63 19.62 -12.49
C ARG A 109 -0.98 18.51 -11.51
N LEU A 110 0.00 17.70 -11.12
CA LEU A 110 -0.18 16.65 -10.12
C LEU A 110 -0.60 17.24 -8.77
N ASN A 111 0.13 18.23 -8.26
CA ASN A 111 -0.19 18.89 -7.00
C ASN A 111 -1.57 19.56 -7.05
N LYS A 112 -1.92 20.20 -8.17
CA LYS A 112 -3.23 20.80 -8.37
C LYS A 112 -4.35 19.75 -8.34
N TYR A 113 -4.15 18.61 -9.01
CA TYR A 113 -5.11 17.50 -8.98
C TYR A 113 -5.28 16.94 -7.57
N VAL A 114 -4.18 16.58 -6.92
CA VAL A 114 -4.19 16.04 -5.55
C VAL A 114 -4.92 16.99 -4.60
N LYS A 115 -4.58 18.28 -4.61
CA LYS A 115 -5.26 19.29 -3.79
C LYS A 115 -6.75 19.44 -4.11
N SER A 116 -7.16 19.18 -5.35
CA SER A 116 -8.57 19.27 -5.73
C SER A 116 -9.42 18.10 -5.22
N ILE A 117 -8.85 16.89 -5.14
CA ILE A 117 -9.57 15.69 -4.68
C ILE A 117 -9.46 15.47 -3.16
N GLN A 118 -8.46 16.07 -2.51
CA GLN A 118 -8.20 15.92 -1.09
C GLN A 118 -9.43 16.21 -0.20
N PRO A 119 -10.20 17.31 -0.40
CA PRO A 119 -11.39 17.58 0.41
C PRO A 119 -12.50 16.54 0.23
N GLU A 120 -12.66 16.01 -0.99
CA GLU A 120 -13.64 14.98 -1.30
C GLU A 120 -13.27 13.66 -0.60
N ILE A 121 -12.00 13.26 -0.66
CA ILE A 121 -11.50 12.07 0.04
C ILE A 121 -11.68 12.21 1.55
N LYS A 122 -11.31 13.37 2.14
CA LYS A 122 -11.53 13.63 3.58
C LYS A 122 -13.01 13.48 3.94
N LYS A 123 -13.90 14.11 3.16
CA LYS A 123 -15.35 14.02 3.39
C LYS A 123 -15.86 12.58 3.29
N LYS A 124 -15.41 11.84 2.28
CA LYS A 124 -15.78 10.43 2.06
C LYS A 124 -15.37 9.56 3.24
N LEU A 125 -14.12 9.63 3.67
CA LEU A 125 -13.61 8.84 4.80
C LEU A 125 -14.32 9.17 6.12
N LYS A 126 -14.71 10.43 6.34
CA LYS A 126 -15.53 10.81 7.51
C LYS A 126 -16.95 10.23 7.41
N GLN A 127 -17.56 10.29 6.23
CA GLN A 127 -18.91 9.74 5.99
C GLN A 127 -18.95 8.22 6.21
N GLU A 128 -17.87 7.51 5.88
CA GLU A 128 -17.77 6.07 6.09
C GLU A 128 -17.88 5.67 7.57
N LYS A 129 -17.44 6.52 8.52
CA LYS A 129 -17.68 6.25 9.95
C LYS A 129 -19.16 6.12 10.28
N ILE A 130 -20.01 6.93 9.62
CA ILE A 130 -21.47 6.90 9.80
C ILE A 130 -22.06 5.68 9.08
N ASN A 131 -21.69 5.47 7.82
CA ASN A 131 -22.21 4.38 6.99
C ASN A 131 -21.90 3.00 7.60
N ARG A 132 -20.77 2.89 8.28
CA ARG A 132 -20.24 1.65 8.85
C ARG A 132 -20.50 1.51 10.35
N GLN A 133 -21.34 2.37 10.95
CA GLN A 133 -21.77 2.21 12.36
C GLN A 133 -22.31 0.81 12.67
N LYS A 134 -23.02 0.19 11.70
CA LYS A 134 -23.54 -1.19 11.79
C LYS A 134 -22.46 -2.27 11.88
N TYR A 135 -21.19 -1.94 11.63
CA TYR A 135 -20.05 -2.87 11.59
C TYR A 135 -19.05 -2.66 12.75
N THR A 136 -19.39 -1.84 13.74
CA THR A 136 -18.43 -1.32 14.72
C THR A 136 -18.14 -2.25 15.90
N TYR A 137 -18.79 -3.42 15.96
CA TYR A 137 -18.70 -4.33 17.11
C TYR A 137 -17.36 -5.06 17.21
N TYR A 138 -16.63 -5.21 16.10
CA TYR A 138 -15.37 -5.95 16.05
C TYR A 138 -14.34 -5.26 15.15
N THR A 139 -13.07 -5.35 15.54
CA THR A 139 -11.89 -4.85 14.81
C THR A 139 -11.19 -6.03 14.14
N ASP A 140 -11.61 -6.38 12.92
CA ASP A 140 -11.10 -7.57 12.21
C ASP A 140 -9.91 -7.23 11.28
N ILE A 141 -8.73 -7.06 11.88
CA ILE A 141 -7.47 -6.71 11.19
C ILE A 141 -7.01 -7.86 10.29
N PHE A 142 -7.13 -9.11 10.72
CA PHE A 142 -6.75 -10.27 9.90
C PHE A 142 -7.45 -10.25 8.55
N SER A 143 -8.73 -9.92 8.55
CA SER A 143 -9.57 -10.00 7.35
C SER A 143 -9.41 -8.79 6.45
N ALA A 144 -9.07 -7.64 7.04
CA ALA A 144 -8.59 -6.50 6.27
C ALA A 144 -7.26 -6.84 5.56
N LEU A 145 -6.32 -7.52 6.24
CA LEU A 145 -5.04 -7.96 5.66
C LEU A 145 -5.22 -9.04 4.59
N GLU A 146 -6.18 -9.96 4.73
CA GLU A 146 -6.51 -10.93 3.68
C GLU A 146 -6.94 -10.23 2.38
N GLN A 147 -7.73 -9.15 2.48
CA GLN A 147 -8.14 -8.37 1.30
C GLN A 147 -7.00 -7.61 0.63
N VAL A 148 -5.97 -7.21 1.39
CA VAL A 148 -4.79 -6.53 0.85
C VAL A 148 -4.12 -7.38 -0.23
N VAL A 149 -4.11 -8.72 -0.08
CA VAL A 149 -3.46 -9.64 -1.03
C VAL A 149 -3.99 -9.45 -2.45
N ALA A 150 -5.31 -9.28 -2.61
CA ALA A 150 -5.94 -9.08 -3.91
C ALA A 150 -5.61 -7.72 -4.56
N LEU A 151 -5.00 -6.81 -3.80
CA LEU A 151 -4.61 -5.47 -4.24
C LEU A 151 -3.10 -5.34 -4.46
N LEU A 152 -2.31 -6.35 -4.12
CA LEU A 152 -0.87 -6.31 -4.34
C LEU A 152 -0.55 -6.26 -5.84
N GLU A 153 0.46 -5.47 -6.19
CA GLU A 153 1.01 -5.46 -7.53
C GLU A 153 2.27 -6.34 -7.57
N HIS A 154 2.30 -7.25 -8.53
CA HIS A 154 3.43 -8.16 -8.72
C HIS A 154 4.23 -7.76 -9.96
N ASN A 155 5.55 -7.72 -9.82
CA ASN A 155 6.44 -7.44 -10.93
C ASN A 155 6.65 -8.72 -11.73
N GLU A 156 5.97 -8.84 -12.88
CA GLU A 156 6.19 -9.98 -13.76
C GLU A 156 7.53 -9.87 -14.50
N PRO A 157 8.21 -11.01 -14.72
CA PRO A 157 9.39 -11.05 -15.57
C PRO A 157 8.99 -10.68 -17.01
N ASP A 158 9.80 -9.85 -17.67
CA ASP A 158 9.47 -9.45 -19.04
C ASP A 158 9.70 -10.59 -20.01
N THR A 159 8.70 -10.81 -20.87
CA THR A 159 8.88 -11.64 -22.06
C THR A 159 9.69 -10.90 -23.12
N PHE A 160 10.12 -11.63 -24.16
CA PHE A 160 10.76 -11.01 -25.33
C PHE A 160 9.84 -9.98 -26.00
N TRP A 161 8.54 -10.28 -26.09
CA TRP A 161 7.57 -9.41 -26.75
C TRP A 161 7.34 -8.11 -25.99
N ASP A 162 7.31 -8.16 -24.64
CA ASP A 162 7.20 -6.95 -23.81
C ASP A 162 8.39 -6.01 -24.01
N ARG A 163 9.59 -6.58 -24.13
CA ARG A 163 10.81 -5.80 -24.42
C ARG A 163 10.75 -5.17 -25.80
N LEU A 164 10.30 -5.91 -26.80
CA LEU A 164 10.17 -5.41 -28.18
C LEU A 164 9.10 -4.31 -28.29
N GLU A 165 7.92 -4.48 -27.67
CA GLU A 165 6.88 -3.45 -27.64
C GLU A 165 7.41 -2.16 -27.00
N ARG A 166 8.09 -2.27 -25.85
CA ARG A 166 8.68 -1.11 -25.18
C ARG A 166 9.75 -0.42 -26.02
N PHE A 167 10.58 -1.18 -26.73
CA PHE A 167 11.56 -0.61 -27.65
C PHE A 167 10.89 0.20 -28.77
N VAL A 168 9.82 -0.34 -29.38
CA VAL A 168 9.09 0.32 -30.47
C VAL A 168 8.30 1.53 -29.97
N THR A 169 7.66 1.42 -28.80
CA THR A 169 6.78 2.45 -28.24
C THR A 169 7.52 3.49 -27.39
N GLY A 170 8.76 3.22 -27.01
CA GLY A 170 9.52 4.01 -26.03
C GLY A 170 8.97 3.93 -24.60
N LYS A 171 8.01 3.03 -24.32
CA LYS A 171 7.46 2.85 -22.97
C LYS A 171 8.52 2.31 -22.01
N LYS A 172 8.53 2.83 -20.79
CA LYS A 172 9.36 2.34 -19.69
C LYS A 172 8.72 1.12 -19.02
N LYS A 173 9.53 0.20 -18.50
CA LYS A 173 9.01 -0.89 -17.65
C LYS A 173 8.56 -0.28 -16.32
N LEU A 174 7.33 -0.56 -15.91
CA LEU A 174 6.84 -0.18 -14.59
C LEU A 174 7.30 -1.22 -13.56
N ILE A 175 7.97 -0.78 -12.51
CA ILE A 175 8.34 -1.62 -11.36
C ILE A 175 7.54 -1.12 -10.17
N SER A 176 6.64 -1.97 -9.67
CA SER A 176 5.77 -1.67 -8.55
C SER A 176 6.41 -2.07 -7.23
N LYS A 177 6.24 -1.19 -6.24
CA LYS A 177 6.50 -1.47 -4.83
C LYS A 177 5.18 -1.38 -4.08
N ASN A 178 4.93 -2.31 -3.15
CA ASN A 178 3.74 -2.28 -2.31
C ASN A 178 4.08 -1.67 -0.95
N ALA A 179 3.28 -0.71 -0.49
CA ALA A 179 3.33 -0.18 0.87
C ALA A 179 1.95 -0.24 1.52
N ILE A 180 1.88 -0.84 2.70
CA ILE A 180 0.67 -1.00 3.50
C ILE A 180 0.77 -0.08 4.72
N PHE A 181 -0.22 0.79 4.89
CA PHE A 181 -0.30 1.73 6.00
C PHE A 181 -1.52 1.37 6.85
N ILE A 182 -1.30 0.94 8.08
CA ILE A 182 -2.36 0.47 8.98
C ILE A 182 -2.60 1.56 10.01
N PHE A 183 -3.83 2.04 10.09
CA PHE A 183 -4.29 3.07 11.00
C PHE A 183 -5.29 2.48 11.99
N SER A 184 -4.78 1.96 13.11
CA SER A 184 -5.56 1.20 14.11
C SER A 184 -4.82 1.20 15.46
N ASP A 185 -5.56 0.97 16.54
CA ASP A 185 -4.97 0.64 17.85
C ASP A 185 -4.26 -0.72 17.88
N MET A 186 -4.46 -1.52 16.82
CA MET A 186 -3.94 -2.86 16.63
C MET A 186 -4.52 -3.92 17.58
N ILE A 187 -5.63 -3.61 18.25
CA ILE A 187 -6.35 -4.56 19.08
C ILE A 187 -7.26 -5.38 18.16
N GLN A 188 -6.84 -6.60 17.83
CA GLN A 188 -7.70 -7.53 17.10
C GLN A 188 -8.90 -7.89 17.98
N GLU A 189 -10.09 -7.76 17.42
CA GLU A 189 -11.32 -8.27 18.02
C GLU A 189 -12.13 -8.97 16.94
N SER A 190 -12.38 -10.26 17.13
CA SER A 190 -13.21 -11.09 16.25
C SER A 190 -13.86 -12.19 17.09
N LYS A 191 -14.76 -12.97 16.48
CA LYS A 191 -15.43 -14.08 17.17
C LYS A 191 -14.44 -15.16 17.61
N GLU A 192 -13.36 -15.35 16.86
CA GLU A 192 -12.39 -16.43 17.07
C GLU A 192 -11.17 -16.01 17.91
N ILE A 193 -10.74 -14.75 17.78
CA ILE A 193 -9.53 -14.20 18.41
C ILE A 193 -9.82 -12.78 18.88
N SER A 194 -9.49 -12.49 20.14
CA SER A 194 -9.59 -11.14 20.72
C SER A 194 -8.37 -10.83 21.60
N PHE A 195 -7.82 -9.62 21.45
CA PHE A 195 -6.74 -9.07 22.26
C PHE A 195 -7.21 -7.96 23.21
N ALA A 196 -8.52 -7.76 23.35
CA ALA A 196 -9.11 -6.69 24.16
C ALA A 196 -8.90 -6.85 25.68
N ASN A 197 -8.41 -8.02 26.12
CA ASN A 197 -8.13 -8.24 27.54
C ASN A 197 -6.98 -7.33 28.04
N PRO A 198 -6.92 -6.99 29.34
CA PRO A 198 -5.94 -6.02 29.87
C PRO A 198 -4.46 -6.40 29.73
N THR A 199 -4.16 -7.66 29.43
CA THR A 199 -2.80 -8.18 29.21
C THR A 199 -2.51 -8.39 27.72
N GLY A 200 -3.48 -8.20 26.82
CA GLY A 200 -3.38 -8.59 25.41
C GLY A 200 -3.24 -10.10 25.24
N CYS A 201 -2.55 -10.54 24.20
CA CYS A 201 -2.17 -11.95 24.05
C CYS A 201 -0.82 -12.22 24.71
N THR A 202 -0.77 -13.13 25.68
CA THR A 202 0.49 -13.55 26.28
C THR A 202 1.43 -14.16 25.22
N PRO A 203 2.76 -14.23 25.46
CA PRO A 203 3.69 -14.80 24.48
C PRO A 203 3.35 -16.22 24.03
N ASP A 204 2.83 -17.07 24.93
CA ASP A 204 2.43 -18.44 24.61
C ASP A 204 1.15 -18.48 23.77
N GLU A 205 0.16 -17.66 24.11
CA GLU A 205 -1.05 -17.49 23.31
C GLU A 205 -0.74 -16.92 21.93
N ALA A 206 0.15 -15.93 21.85
CA ALA A 206 0.61 -15.35 20.60
C ALA A 206 1.23 -16.40 19.70
N GLN A 207 2.12 -17.26 20.24
CA GLN A 207 2.71 -18.36 19.49
C GLN A 207 1.65 -19.36 19.01
N PHE A 208 0.75 -19.78 19.91
CA PHE A 208 -0.34 -20.68 19.56
C PHE A 208 -1.24 -20.13 18.46
N ILE A 209 -1.56 -18.83 18.50
CA ILE A 209 -2.38 -18.17 17.49
C ILE A 209 -1.66 -18.11 16.15
N ILE A 210 -0.38 -17.73 16.13
CA ILE A 210 0.44 -17.72 14.91
C ILE A 210 0.51 -19.12 14.29
N ASP A 211 0.80 -20.14 15.09
CA ASP A 211 0.87 -21.53 14.62
C ASP A 211 -0.48 -22.00 14.05
N LYS A 212 -1.57 -21.66 14.74
CA LYS A 212 -2.93 -21.95 14.29
C LYS A 212 -3.21 -21.26 12.94
N LEU A 213 -2.92 -19.97 12.81
CA LEU A 213 -3.14 -19.23 11.57
C LEU A 213 -2.29 -19.78 10.42
N ASN A 214 -1.02 -20.10 10.67
CA ASN A 214 -0.14 -20.74 9.69
C ASN A 214 -0.66 -22.11 9.25
N ASN A 215 -1.06 -22.97 10.19
CA ASN A 215 -1.59 -24.32 9.89
C ASN A 215 -2.87 -24.28 9.03
N PHE A 216 -3.65 -23.20 9.14
CA PHE A 216 -4.84 -22.99 8.32
C PHE A 216 -4.61 -22.13 7.08
N ASN A 217 -3.35 -21.77 6.75
CA ASN A 217 -2.99 -20.86 5.65
C ASN A 217 -3.73 -19.51 5.71
N LYS A 218 -3.93 -18.98 6.93
CA LYS A 218 -4.59 -17.69 7.20
C LYS A 218 -3.62 -16.53 7.40
N ILE A 219 -2.31 -16.78 7.40
CA ILE A 219 -1.32 -15.69 7.31
C ILE A 219 -1.07 -15.42 5.82
N PRO A 220 -1.42 -14.22 5.30
CA PRO A 220 -1.21 -13.89 3.91
C PRO A 220 0.27 -13.76 3.58
N ASN A 221 0.66 -14.13 2.35
CA ASN A 221 2.01 -13.83 1.87
C ASN A 221 2.08 -12.36 1.43
N LEU A 222 2.82 -11.56 2.18
CA LEU A 222 3.07 -10.14 1.98
C LEU A 222 4.53 -9.87 1.56
N GLU A 223 5.19 -10.86 0.96
CA GLU A 223 6.56 -10.74 0.47
C GLU A 223 6.73 -9.52 -0.47
N GLY A 224 7.78 -8.74 -0.21
CA GLY A 224 8.06 -7.50 -0.94
C GLY A 224 7.21 -6.29 -0.53
N CYS A 225 6.29 -6.45 0.44
CA CYS A 225 5.52 -5.35 1.00
C CYS A 225 6.26 -4.68 2.15
N VAL A 226 6.11 -3.35 2.22
CA VAL A 226 6.57 -2.55 3.35
C VAL A 226 5.37 -2.15 4.21
N ILE A 227 5.43 -2.33 5.52
CA ILE A 227 4.33 -2.06 6.44
C ILE A 227 4.68 -0.93 7.40
N PHE A 228 3.73 -0.01 7.60
CA PHE A 228 3.73 1.00 8.64
C PHE A 228 2.47 0.85 9.47
N VAL A 229 2.62 0.87 10.79
CA VAL A 229 1.50 0.85 11.74
C VAL A 229 1.49 2.16 12.51
N ASN A 230 0.39 2.90 12.38
CA ASN A 230 0.11 4.13 13.09
C ASN A 230 -1.10 3.93 13.99
N GLY A 231 -0.96 4.28 15.27
CA GLY A 231 -2.09 4.30 16.19
C GLY A 231 -2.03 3.28 17.31
N ARG A 232 -0.93 2.52 17.44
CA ARG A 232 -0.73 1.56 18.55
C ARG A 232 -1.16 2.17 19.89
N THR A 233 -2.18 1.60 20.51
CA THR A 233 -2.61 1.95 21.88
C THR A 233 -3.09 0.71 22.62
N GLY A 234 -3.34 0.86 23.91
CA GLY A 234 -3.89 -0.17 24.78
C GLY A 234 -4.22 0.42 26.14
N ILE A 235 -4.93 -0.35 26.97
CA ILE A 235 -5.33 0.07 28.31
C ILE A 235 -4.20 -0.08 29.34
N SER A 236 -3.17 -0.86 29.02
CA SER A 236 -1.98 -1.05 29.84
C SER A 236 -0.73 -1.15 28.96
N ASN A 237 0.44 -0.84 29.51
CA ASN A 237 1.71 -1.01 28.80
C ASN A 237 1.97 -2.49 28.46
N GLU A 238 1.57 -3.40 29.35
CA GLU A 238 1.70 -4.84 29.13
C GLU A 238 0.88 -5.31 27.92
N GLN A 239 -0.38 -4.84 27.78
CA GLN A 239 -1.19 -5.12 26.60
C GLN A 239 -0.52 -4.60 25.33
N VAL A 240 -0.03 -3.36 25.36
CA VAL A 240 0.64 -2.73 24.21
C VAL A 240 1.85 -3.55 23.77
N ASP A 241 2.71 -3.93 24.70
CA ASP A 241 3.93 -4.68 24.42
C ASP A 241 3.61 -6.09 23.89
N ASN A 242 2.63 -6.77 24.49
CA ASN A 242 2.21 -8.09 24.08
C ASN A 242 1.58 -8.11 22.68
N ILE A 243 0.67 -7.16 22.39
CA ILE A 243 0.06 -7.01 21.07
C ILE A 243 1.12 -6.64 20.02
N GLN A 244 2.04 -5.73 20.34
CA GLN A 244 3.14 -5.39 19.44
C GLN A 244 4.01 -6.60 19.12
N ASN A 245 4.39 -7.39 20.14
CA ASN A 245 5.18 -8.59 19.95
C ASN A 245 4.47 -9.60 19.06
N PHE A 246 3.15 -9.76 19.21
CA PHE A 246 2.34 -10.57 18.30
C PHE A 246 2.43 -10.06 16.86
N TRP A 247 2.15 -8.78 16.60
CA TRP A 247 2.14 -8.25 15.24
C TRP A 247 3.51 -8.25 14.57
N ILE A 248 4.59 -8.03 15.31
CA ILE A 248 5.96 -8.17 14.80
C ILE A 248 6.19 -9.60 14.30
N ARG A 249 5.77 -10.61 15.07
CA ARG A 249 5.87 -12.02 14.65
C ARG A 249 4.96 -12.30 13.46
N TYR A 250 3.71 -11.84 13.51
CA TYR A 250 2.75 -12.01 12.42
C TYR A 250 3.29 -11.47 11.09
N PHE A 251 3.80 -10.24 11.05
CA PHE A 251 4.32 -9.65 9.82
C PHE A 251 5.61 -10.33 9.34
N LYS A 252 6.42 -10.86 10.26
CA LYS A 252 7.57 -11.69 9.90
C LYS A 252 7.16 -12.99 9.23
N GLU A 253 6.16 -13.69 9.77
CA GLU A 253 5.60 -14.92 9.17
C GLU A 253 4.93 -14.62 7.82
N ALA A 254 4.28 -13.47 7.70
CA ALA A 254 3.75 -12.95 6.43
C ALA A 254 4.83 -12.51 5.43
N LYS A 255 6.12 -12.60 5.78
CA LYS A 255 7.27 -12.17 4.96
C LYS A 255 7.27 -10.68 4.58
N ALA A 256 6.59 -9.84 5.36
CA ALA A 256 6.57 -8.40 5.16
C ALA A 256 7.73 -7.71 5.89
N GLU A 257 8.12 -6.54 5.39
CA GLU A 257 9.05 -5.64 6.08
C GLU A 257 8.27 -4.62 6.93
N LEU A 258 8.19 -4.82 8.24
CA LEU A 258 7.66 -3.81 9.16
C LEU A 258 8.70 -2.69 9.36
N LYS A 259 8.39 -1.48 8.87
CA LYS A 259 9.30 -0.32 8.93
C LYS A 259 9.12 0.56 10.16
N ALA A 260 7.88 0.74 10.61
CA ALA A 260 7.55 1.53 11.78
C ALA A 260 6.28 1.00 12.45
N TYR A 261 6.23 1.07 13.78
CA TYR A 261 5.13 0.60 14.59
C TYR A 261 5.06 1.43 15.87
N ASP A 262 4.15 2.41 15.92
CA ASP A 262 3.97 3.23 17.13
C ASP A 262 2.61 3.96 17.13
N TYR A 263 2.34 4.73 18.19
CA TYR A 263 1.16 5.58 18.31
C TYR A 263 1.07 6.61 17.18
N ASP A 264 2.21 7.22 16.82
CA ASP A 264 2.32 8.11 15.68
C ASP A 264 3.60 7.85 14.89
N VAL A 265 3.42 7.35 13.66
CA VAL A 265 4.49 7.12 12.68
C VAL A 265 4.37 8.04 11.45
N GLY A 266 3.64 9.15 11.57
CA GLY A 266 3.38 10.06 10.44
C GLY A 266 4.67 10.64 9.84
N HIS A 267 5.70 10.84 10.65
CA HIS A 267 7.02 11.31 10.22
C HIS A 267 7.74 10.23 9.40
N GLU A 268 7.76 8.98 9.85
CA GLU A 268 8.39 7.83 9.18
C GLU A 268 7.73 7.55 7.83
N ILE A 269 6.40 7.62 7.78
CA ILE A 269 5.62 7.52 6.54
C ILE A 269 6.05 8.62 5.57
N THR A 270 6.09 9.87 6.03
CA THR A 270 6.48 11.01 5.19
C THR A 270 7.92 10.88 4.70
N ALA A 271 8.84 10.47 5.57
CA ALA A 271 10.25 10.27 5.23
C ALA A 271 10.41 9.16 4.18
N PHE A 272 9.67 8.05 4.31
CA PHE A 272 9.65 6.97 3.32
C PHE A 272 9.17 7.46 1.95
N LEU A 273 8.08 8.22 1.91
CA LEU A 273 7.51 8.74 0.66
C LEU A 273 8.42 9.80 0.02
N LYS A 274 9.00 10.71 0.80
CA LYS A 274 9.92 11.74 0.32
C LYS A 274 11.27 11.18 -0.15
N LYS A 275 11.79 10.13 0.49
CA LYS A 275 13.04 9.48 0.03
C LYS A 275 12.90 8.96 -1.39
N ARG A 276 11.70 8.53 -1.80
CA ARG A 276 11.43 8.17 -3.20
C ARG A 276 11.64 9.36 -4.11
N ALA A 277 11.19 10.56 -3.73
CA ALA A 277 11.24 11.80 -4.54
C ALA A 277 12.63 12.16 -5.09
N LEU A 278 13.70 11.75 -4.38
CA LEU A 278 15.10 12.06 -4.68
C LEU A 278 15.80 11.04 -5.59
N ASN A 279 15.19 9.87 -5.79
CA ASN A 279 15.60 8.84 -6.73
C ASN A 279 14.69 8.86 -7.97
#